data_AF-A0A0G1Y6G1-F1
#
_entry.id   AF-A0A0G1Y6G1-F1
#
_cell.length_a   1.000
_cell.length_b   1.000
_cell.length_c   1.000
_cell.angle_alpha   90.00
_cell.angle_beta   90.00
_cell.angle_gamma   90.00
#
_symmetry.space_group_name_H-M   'P 1'
#
loop_
_entity.id
_entity.type
_entity.pdbx_description
1 polymer ?
#
loop_
_entity_poly.entity_id
_entity_poly.type
_entity_poly.pdbx_seq_one_letter_code
_entity_poly.pdbx_strand_id
1 'polypeptide(L)'
;MRTAKKICKDCEPAQVNHFIIRTSAYMGLFIKPMLKPLDYFTRVLLPPRSFSWFDIVAPRVLRTLAFFHIGKIETEVRKDDSDRTRCFWEEAKRRGIHMLMYRCGPIKDLFIAKYKGRTICFDGLPRPVGPEAESLYWMDNKPLMRTRFKEHGIPLAGGAVAFRERRAVEIFHSLQKPVIVKPYSGSRSRHTTVHLDTEESFLRAFRSAKVLSPLALIEEELEGFVHRGTLIGEKLIAVMRREPPHIIGDGIHTVRELVAEENKLEGRHGNTFHPIVLEQEAEMELVRQKLHLGSVPKKGQRS
;
A
#
# COMPACT_ATOMS: atom_id res chain seq x y z
N MET A 1 15.98 9.07 31.12
CA MET A 1 16.11 9.73 29.79
C MET A 1 15.37 8.88 28.76
N ARG A 2 14.26 9.37 28.18
CA ARG A 2 13.64 8.71 27.03
C ARG A 2 14.59 8.88 25.84
N THR A 3 15.20 7.78 25.38
CA THR A 3 16.03 7.79 24.18
C THR A 3 15.21 8.37 23.02
N ALA A 4 15.72 9.43 22.39
CA ALA A 4 15.11 10.00 21.20
C ALA A 4 14.90 8.86 20.19
N LYS A 5 13.65 8.61 19.81
CA LYS A 5 13.29 7.53 18.90
C LYS A 5 13.99 7.83 17.57
N LYS A 6 15.01 7.03 17.20
CA LYS A 6 15.72 7.20 15.93
C LYS A 6 14.69 7.17 14.80
N ILE A 7 14.47 8.32 14.16
CA ILE A 7 13.58 8.47 13.02
C ILE A 7 14.30 7.90 11.80
N CYS A 8 13.62 7.05 11.03
CA CYS A 8 14.14 6.53 9.78
C CYS A 8 13.47 7.27 8.62
N LYS A 9 14.27 7.98 7.82
CA LYS A 9 13.79 8.70 6.64
C LYS A 9 13.10 7.77 5.63
N ASP A 10 13.70 6.60 5.37
CA ASP A 10 13.16 5.56 4.47
C ASP A 10 11.83 4.92 4.94
N CYS A 11 11.34 5.29 6.13
CA CYS A 11 10.06 4.84 6.69
C CYS A 11 8.98 5.92 6.72
N GLU A 12 9.27 7.13 6.25
CA GLU A 12 8.30 8.23 6.19
C GLU A 12 7.19 7.95 5.17
N PRO A 13 5.98 8.51 5.37
CA PRO A 13 5.56 9.34 6.49
C PRO A 13 5.17 8.54 7.76
N ALA A 14 5.26 7.20 7.73
CA ALA A 14 4.73 6.34 8.77
C ALA A 14 5.78 5.38 9.33
N GLN A 15 6.46 5.84 10.39
CA GLN A 15 7.54 5.13 11.07
C GLN A 15 7.13 3.73 11.53
N VAL A 16 8.08 2.79 11.48
CA VAL A 16 7.90 1.39 11.89
C VAL A 16 9.08 0.91 12.72
N ASN A 17 8.84 -0.10 13.57
CA ASN A 17 9.92 -0.74 14.31
C ASN A 17 10.61 -1.77 13.40
N HIS A 18 11.82 -1.45 12.94
CA HIS A 18 12.58 -2.31 12.02
C HIS A 18 12.85 -3.69 12.60
N PHE A 19 13.13 -3.79 13.91
CA PHE A 19 13.38 -5.07 14.56
C PHE A 19 12.15 -5.97 14.46
N ILE A 20 10.97 -5.47 14.82
CA ILE A 20 9.71 -6.22 14.78
C ILE A 20 9.36 -6.64 13.36
N ILE A 21 9.45 -5.73 12.39
CA ILE A 21 9.15 -6.07 10.99
C ILE A 21 10.14 -7.13 10.48
N ARG A 22 11.43 -6.92 10.70
CA ARG A 22 12.47 -7.84 10.24
C ARG A 22 12.31 -9.22 10.87
N THR A 23 12.13 -9.32 12.19
CA THR A 23 11.94 -10.61 12.87
C THR A 23 10.68 -11.31 12.40
N SER A 24 9.58 -10.58 12.22
CA SER A 24 8.34 -11.14 11.68
C SER A 24 8.53 -11.69 10.26
N ALA A 25 9.35 -11.02 9.43
CA ALA A 25 9.65 -11.47 8.08
C ALA A 25 10.54 -12.72 8.08
N TYR A 26 11.53 -12.81 8.97
CA TYR A 26 12.34 -14.02 9.18
C TYR A 26 11.48 -15.19 9.67
N MET A 27 10.65 -14.97 10.69
CA MET A 27 9.68 -15.96 11.16
C MET A 27 8.76 -16.41 10.03
N GLY A 28 8.26 -15.48 9.22
CA GLY A 28 7.44 -15.80 8.05
C GLY A 28 8.16 -16.69 7.03
N LEU A 29 9.47 -16.56 6.87
CA LEU A 29 10.27 -17.38 5.95
C LEU A 29 10.41 -18.82 6.45
N PHE A 30 10.62 -19.02 7.75
CA PHE A 30 10.92 -20.33 8.33
C PHE A 30 9.69 -21.07 8.87
N ILE A 31 8.74 -20.34 9.47
CA ILE A 31 7.56 -20.90 10.15
C ILE A 31 6.42 -21.16 9.16
N LYS A 32 6.18 -20.28 8.18
CA LYS A 32 5.08 -20.49 7.22
C LYS A 32 5.19 -21.83 6.46
N PRO A 33 6.35 -22.25 5.95
CA PRO A 33 6.48 -23.56 5.30
C PRO A 33 6.13 -24.72 6.23
N MET A 34 6.48 -24.63 7.51
CA MET A 34 6.19 -25.67 8.51
C MET A 34 4.70 -25.72 8.88
N LEU A 35 4.01 -24.58 8.87
CA LEU A 35 2.58 -24.48 9.18
C LEU A 35 1.66 -24.72 7.98
N LYS A 36 2.20 -24.80 6.75
CA LYS A 36 1.40 -25.05 5.53
C LYS A 36 0.50 -26.29 5.61
N PRO A 37 0.95 -27.45 6.14
CA PRO A 37 0.08 -28.63 6.28
C PRO A 37 -1.09 -28.37 7.23
N LEU A 38 -0.85 -27.62 8.31
CA LEU A 38 -1.89 -27.24 9.26
C LEU A 38 -2.87 -26.23 8.65
N ASP A 39 -2.38 -25.24 7.90
CA ASP A 39 -3.22 -24.24 7.21
C ASP A 39 -4.07 -24.88 6.09
N TYR A 40 -3.54 -25.91 5.43
CA TYR A 40 -4.30 -26.73 4.48
C TYR A 40 -5.36 -27.56 5.21
N PHE A 41 -5.00 -28.22 6.31
CA PHE A 41 -5.90 -29.05 7.10
C PHE A 41 -7.06 -28.24 7.70
N THR A 42 -6.80 -27.04 8.22
CA THR A 42 -7.85 -26.14 8.73
C THR A 42 -8.78 -25.67 7.60
N ARG A 43 -8.26 -25.39 6.40
CA ARG A 43 -9.09 -25.04 5.23
C ARG A 43 -9.98 -26.19 4.75
N VAL A 44 -9.50 -27.42 4.84
CA VAL A 44 -10.26 -28.61 4.43
C VAL A 44 -11.34 -28.97 5.46
N LEU A 45 -11.04 -28.88 6.77
CA LEU A 45 -11.99 -29.18 7.85
C LEU A 45 -13.00 -28.07 8.13
N LEU A 46 -12.62 -26.80 7.89
CA LEU A 46 -13.49 -25.63 8.02
C LEU A 46 -13.65 -24.98 6.64
N PRO A 47 -14.34 -25.63 5.69
CA PRO A 47 -14.48 -25.08 4.37
C PRO A 47 -15.23 -23.74 4.47
N PRO A 48 -14.74 -22.67 3.81
CA PRO A 48 -15.36 -21.36 3.85
C PRO A 48 -16.58 -21.36 2.91
N ARG A 49 -17.54 -22.25 3.17
CA ARG A 49 -18.79 -22.35 2.42
C ARG A 49 -19.68 -21.18 2.83
N SER A 50 -19.49 -20.08 2.10
CA SER A 50 -20.49 -19.03 1.85
C SER A 50 -20.72 -17.98 2.94
N PHE A 51 -20.09 -18.08 4.11
CA PHE A 51 -20.11 -17.04 5.14
C PHE A 51 -18.79 -17.00 5.91
N SER A 52 -18.32 -15.81 6.28
CA SER A 52 -17.30 -15.73 7.32
C SER A 52 -17.99 -16.09 8.64
N TRP A 53 -17.46 -17.05 9.41
CA TRP A 53 -17.93 -17.26 10.80
C TRP A 53 -17.94 -15.93 11.59
N PHE A 54 -17.03 -15.03 11.21
CA PHE A 54 -16.99 -13.64 11.65
C PHE A 54 -18.31 -12.88 11.40
N ASP A 55 -18.98 -13.04 10.27
CA ASP A 55 -20.25 -12.37 9.95
C ASP A 55 -21.40 -12.81 10.87
N ILE A 56 -21.33 -14.03 11.40
CA ILE A 56 -22.35 -14.62 12.28
C ILE A 56 -22.05 -14.31 13.75
N VAL A 57 -20.78 -14.41 14.14
CA VAL A 57 -20.35 -14.32 15.54
C VAL A 57 -19.97 -12.91 15.94
N ALA A 58 -19.23 -12.18 15.10
CA ALA A 58 -18.74 -10.85 15.44
C ALA A 58 -19.89 -9.89 15.81
N PRO A 59 -21.04 -9.82 15.10
CA PRO A 59 -22.11 -8.92 15.51
C PRO A 59 -22.64 -9.19 16.93
N ARG A 60 -22.69 -10.45 17.36
CA ARG A 60 -23.09 -10.81 18.72
C ARG A 60 -22.03 -10.39 19.73
N VAL A 61 -20.76 -10.74 19.46
CA VAL A 61 -19.63 -10.39 20.32
C VAL A 61 -19.51 -8.88 20.49
N LEU A 62 -19.56 -8.11 19.39
CA LEU A 62 -19.42 -6.66 19.42
C LEU A 62 -20.57 -5.98 20.17
N ARG A 63 -21.80 -6.50 20.09
CA ARG A 63 -22.93 -6.03 20.90
C ARG A 63 -22.72 -6.32 22.38
N THR A 64 -22.22 -7.50 22.72
CA THR A 64 -21.87 -7.86 24.10
C THR A 64 -20.76 -6.97 24.64
N LEU A 65 -19.71 -6.70 23.87
CA LEU A 65 -18.63 -5.79 24.25
C LEU A 65 -19.16 -4.37 24.50
N ALA A 66 -19.98 -3.85 23.58
CA ALA A 66 -20.61 -2.55 23.74
C ALA A 66 -21.52 -2.49 24.98
N PHE A 67 -22.25 -3.58 25.29
CA PHE A 67 -23.06 -3.70 26.50
C PHE A 67 -22.21 -3.61 27.78
N PHE A 68 -21.02 -4.22 27.78
CA PHE A 68 -20.05 -4.10 28.88
C PHE A 68 -19.19 -2.83 28.82
N HIS A 69 -19.59 -1.81 28.03
CA HIS A 69 -18.87 -0.54 27.86
C HIS A 69 -17.45 -0.67 27.28
N ILE A 70 -17.13 -1.84 26.73
CA ILE A 70 -15.92 -2.08 25.94
C ILE A 70 -16.29 -1.67 24.52
N GLY A 71 -16.12 -0.38 24.20
CA GLY A 71 -16.48 0.19 22.90
C GLY A 71 -17.94 0.62 22.76
N LYS A 72 -18.32 1.11 21.58
CA LYS A 72 -19.66 1.64 21.25
C LYS A 72 -20.10 1.22 19.87
N ILE A 73 -21.39 0.96 19.70
CA ILE A 73 -22.01 0.76 18.38
C ILE A 73 -22.70 2.07 17.98
N GLU A 74 -22.41 2.54 16.78
CA GLU A 74 -22.95 3.79 16.22
C GLU A 74 -23.63 3.52 14.87
N THR A 75 -24.68 4.30 14.59
CA THR A 75 -25.46 4.25 13.36
C THR A 75 -25.21 5.44 12.45
N GLU A 76 -24.43 6.42 12.90
CA GLU A 76 -24.16 7.67 12.19
C GLU A 76 -22.67 7.93 12.07
N VAL A 77 -22.30 8.67 11.02
CA VAL A 77 -20.93 9.07 10.73
C VAL A 77 -20.57 10.32 11.52
N ARG A 78 -19.33 10.40 11.99
CA ARG A 78 -18.75 11.58 12.66
C ARG A 78 -17.97 12.44 11.68
N LYS A 79 -17.76 13.71 12.04
CA LYS A 79 -16.97 14.65 11.23
C LYS A 79 -15.53 14.17 11.00
N ASP A 80 -14.94 13.49 11.97
CA ASP A 80 -13.56 12.96 11.93
C ASP A 80 -13.43 11.59 11.23
N ASP A 81 -14.51 11.03 10.69
CA ASP A 81 -14.43 9.79 9.92
C ASP A 81 -13.82 10.01 8.54
N SER A 82 -13.32 8.92 7.95
CA SER A 82 -12.72 8.92 6.62
C SER A 82 -13.76 9.20 5.52
N ASP A 83 -13.31 9.75 4.39
CA ASP A 83 -14.15 9.94 3.19
C ASP A 83 -14.76 8.62 2.70
N ARG A 84 -14.03 7.52 2.85
CA ARG A 84 -14.52 6.17 2.56
C ARG A 84 -15.72 5.81 3.44
N THR A 85 -15.63 6.06 4.75
CA THR A 85 -16.71 5.77 5.69
C THR A 85 -17.96 6.58 5.36
N ARG A 86 -17.80 7.88 5.05
CA ARG A 86 -18.89 8.76 4.60
C ARG A 86 -19.58 8.19 3.35
N CYS A 87 -18.79 7.86 2.32
CA CYS A 87 -19.29 7.29 1.07
C CYS A 87 -20.09 6.00 1.29
N PHE A 88 -19.63 5.10 2.16
CA PHE A 88 -20.40 3.91 2.51
C PHE A 88 -21.74 4.21 3.17
N TRP A 89 -21.79 5.19 4.07
CA TRP A 89 -23.03 5.53 4.77
C TRP A 89 -24.04 6.20 3.84
N GLU A 90 -23.59 7.14 3.00
CA GLU A 90 -24.43 7.78 1.99
C GLU A 90 -25.05 6.74 1.05
N GLU A 91 -24.21 5.82 0.56
CA GLU A 91 -24.67 4.77 -0.33
C GLU A 91 -25.57 3.74 0.35
N ALA A 92 -25.28 3.42 1.62
CA ALA A 92 -26.12 2.54 2.42
C ALA A 92 -27.51 3.14 2.66
N LYS A 93 -27.58 4.43 3.04
CA LYS A 93 -28.86 5.15 3.19
C LYS A 93 -29.63 5.15 1.87
N ARG A 94 -28.97 5.45 0.75
CA ARG A 94 -29.58 5.44 -0.59
C ARG A 94 -30.16 4.08 -0.99
N ARG A 95 -29.50 2.98 -0.60
CA ARG A 95 -29.91 1.61 -0.94
C ARG A 95 -30.74 0.90 0.14
N GLY A 96 -31.06 1.56 1.25
CA GLY A 96 -31.75 0.94 2.38
C GLY A 96 -30.95 -0.17 3.06
N ILE A 97 -29.62 -0.07 3.07
CA ILE A 97 -28.73 -0.97 3.79
C ILE A 97 -28.59 -0.46 5.22
N HIS A 98 -28.90 -1.31 6.20
CA HIS A 98 -28.74 -0.94 7.60
C HIS A 98 -27.27 -1.11 8.02
N MET A 99 -26.60 0.01 8.29
CA MET A 99 -25.18 0.06 8.69
C MET A 99 -25.03 0.34 10.18
N LEU A 100 -24.12 -0.39 10.81
CA LEU A 100 -23.62 -0.14 12.16
C LEU A 100 -22.09 -0.09 12.12
N MET A 101 -21.49 0.67 13.03
CA MET A 101 -20.05 0.73 13.21
C MET A 101 -19.70 0.51 14.68
N TYR A 102 -18.76 -0.38 14.93
CA TYR A 102 -18.21 -0.58 16.26
C TYR A 102 -16.93 0.24 16.44
N ARG A 103 -16.87 1.01 17.52
CA ARG A 103 -15.71 1.84 17.87
C ARG A 103 -15.13 1.45 19.21
N CYS A 104 -13.81 1.27 19.26
CA CYS A 104 -13.09 0.99 20.50
C CYS A 104 -11.66 1.53 20.40
N GLY A 105 -11.40 2.67 21.06
CA GLY A 105 -10.10 3.34 21.01
C GLY A 105 -9.67 3.67 19.56
N PRO A 106 -8.59 3.08 19.04
CA PRO A 106 -8.12 3.31 17.66
C PRO A 106 -8.98 2.58 16.60
N ILE A 107 -9.83 1.63 16.99
CA ILE A 107 -10.68 0.89 16.05
C ILE A 107 -11.85 1.80 15.66
N LYS A 108 -11.82 2.29 14.42
CA LYS A 108 -12.88 3.14 13.85
C LYS A 108 -13.53 2.58 12.59
N ASP A 109 -12.97 1.54 11.98
CA ASP A 109 -13.39 1.06 10.65
C ASP A 109 -13.98 -0.36 10.68
N LEU A 110 -14.61 -0.76 11.79
CA LEU A 110 -15.28 -2.06 11.90
C LEU A 110 -16.79 -1.90 11.69
N PHE A 111 -17.26 -2.39 10.54
CA PHE A 111 -18.62 -2.17 10.06
C PHE A 111 -19.46 -3.45 10.10
N ILE A 112 -20.75 -3.30 10.35
CA ILE A 112 -21.75 -4.36 10.21
C ILE A 112 -22.82 -3.83 9.27
N ALA A 113 -23.01 -4.49 8.13
CA ALA A 113 -24.05 -4.15 7.16
C ALA A 113 -25.11 -5.24 7.11
N LYS A 114 -26.38 -4.86 7.20
CA LYS A 114 -27.53 -5.76 7.07
C LYS A 114 -28.40 -5.36 5.89
N TYR A 115 -28.62 -6.29 4.97
CA TYR A 115 -29.41 -6.08 3.76
C TYR A 115 -30.09 -7.37 3.31
N LYS A 116 -31.41 -7.32 3.04
CA LYS A 116 -32.22 -8.47 2.58
C LYS A 116 -31.98 -9.78 3.36
N GLY A 117 -31.97 -9.68 4.69
CA GLY A 117 -31.77 -10.82 5.59
C GLY A 117 -30.32 -11.30 5.74
N ARG A 118 -29.38 -10.76 4.96
CA ARG A 118 -27.95 -11.05 5.09
C ARG A 118 -27.26 -10.01 5.97
N THR A 119 -26.29 -10.47 6.75
CA THR A 119 -25.42 -9.61 7.56
C THR A 119 -23.98 -9.89 7.16
N ILE A 120 -23.21 -8.84 6.94
CA ILE A 120 -21.76 -8.92 6.72
C ILE A 120 -21.06 -8.02 7.73
N CYS A 121 -19.90 -8.46 8.21
CA CYS A 121 -19.03 -7.71 9.09
C CYS A 121 -17.69 -7.51 8.37
N PHE A 122 -17.21 -6.28 8.26
CA PHE A 122 -16.00 -6.00 7.49
C PHE A 122 -15.20 -4.85 8.08
N ASP A 123 -13.89 -4.92 7.86
CA ASP A 123 -12.92 -3.89 8.19
C ASP A 123 -12.45 -3.16 6.93
N GLY A 124 -12.49 -1.83 6.92
CA GLY A 124 -12.08 -1.07 5.74
C GLY A 124 -13.00 -1.32 4.54
N LEU A 125 -12.56 -2.04 3.50
CA LEU A 125 -13.41 -2.35 2.33
C LEU A 125 -14.11 -3.71 2.53
N PRO A 126 -15.39 -3.87 2.13
CA PRO A 126 -16.03 -5.18 2.11
C PRO A 126 -15.31 -6.08 1.11
N ARG A 127 -14.90 -7.27 1.56
CA ARG A 127 -14.16 -8.25 0.76
C ARG A 127 -14.99 -9.52 0.60
N PRO A 128 -14.92 -10.19 -0.56
CA PRO A 128 -15.54 -11.50 -0.72
C PRO A 128 -14.87 -12.52 0.22
N VAL A 129 -15.61 -13.55 0.61
CA VAL A 129 -15.13 -14.65 1.44
C VAL A 129 -15.49 -15.97 0.78
N GLY A 130 -14.69 -17.01 1.01
CA GLY A 130 -14.93 -18.31 0.42
C GLY A 130 -13.94 -18.68 -0.69
N PRO A 131 -14.18 -19.79 -1.40
CA PRO A 131 -13.31 -20.30 -2.46
C PRO A 131 -13.08 -19.27 -3.59
N GLU A 132 -14.09 -18.45 -3.88
CA GLU A 132 -14.03 -17.38 -4.87
C GLU A 132 -13.03 -16.26 -4.50
N ALA A 133 -12.62 -16.19 -3.23
CA ALA A 133 -11.72 -15.17 -2.69
C ALA A 133 -10.34 -15.72 -2.30
N GLU A 134 -9.92 -16.86 -2.86
CA GLU A 134 -8.64 -17.51 -2.52
C GLU A 134 -7.44 -16.56 -2.69
N SER A 135 -7.54 -15.62 -3.65
CA SER A 135 -6.52 -14.60 -3.90
C SER A 135 -6.22 -13.71 -2.70
N LEU A 136 -7.20 -13.44 -1.83
CA LEU A 136 -7.02 -12.61 -0.63
C LEU A 136 -5.98 -13.17 0.34
N TYR A 137 -5.77 -14.49 0.35
CA TYR A 137 -4.81 -15.13 1.26
C TYR A 137 -3.36 -14.99 0.80
N TRP A 138 -3.13 -14.67 -0.47
CA TRP A 138 -1.79 -14.60 -1.03
C TRP A 138 -1.47 -13.29 -1.75
N MET A 139 -2.43 -12.43 -2.05
CA MET A 139 -2.19 -11.22 -2.85
C MET A 139 -1.19 -10.23 -2.21
N ASP A 140 -1.07 -10.22 -0.88
CA ASP A 140 -0.07 -9.40 -0.18
C ASP A 140 1.35 -10.01 -0.23
N ASN A 141 1.49 -11.23 -0.76
CA ASN A 141 2.77 -11.89 -0.99
C ASN A 141 3.26 -11.60 -2.42
N LYS A 142 4.05 -10.53 -2.56
CA LYS A 142 4.56 -10.04 -3.86
C LYS A 142 5.16 -11.13 -4.77
N PRO A 143 6.04 -12.03 -4.29
CA PRO A 143 6.58 -13.09 -5.14
C PRO A 143 5.60 -14.19 -5.49
N LEU A 144 4.70 -14.57 -4.58
CA LEU A 144 3.64 -15.52 -4.94
C LEU A 144 2.74 -14.91 -6.02
N MET A 145 2.40 -13.63 -5.88
CA MET A 145 1.71 -12.88 -6.93
C MET A 145 2.50 -12.88 -8.24
N ARG A 146 3.82 -12.63 -8.23
CA ARG A 146 4.67 -12.67 -9.43
C ARG A 146 4.65 -14.05 -10.10
N THR A 147 4.78 -15.13 -9.34
CA THR A 147 4.69 -16.50 -9.86
C THR A 147 3.31 -16.75 -10.49
N ARG A 148 2.22 -16.42 -9.78
CA ARG A 148 0.85 -16.58 -10.29
C ARG A 148 0.59 -15.75 -11.55
N PHE A 149 1.04 -14.51 -11.58
CA PHE A 149 0.86 -13.63 -12.74
C PHE A 149 1.60 -14.16 -13.95
N LYS A 150 2.83 -14.67 -13.75
CA LYS A 150 3.58 -15.34 -14.82
C LYS A 150 2.88 -16.60 -15.33
N GLU A 151 2.34 -17.45 -14.44
CA GLU A 151 1.55 -18.64 -14.80
C GLU A 151 0.34 -18.29 -15.68
N HIS A 152 -0.25 -17.12 -15.49
CA HIS A 152 -1.42 -16.64 -16.24
C HIS A 152 -1.06 -15.70 -17.41
N GLY A 153 0.23 -15.59 -17.79
CA GLY A 153 0.66 -14.77 -18.91
C GLY A 153 0.52 -13.26 -18.70
N ILE A 154 0.36 -12.79 -17.46
CA ILE A 154 0.34 -11.36 -17.14
C ILE A 154 1.77 -10.82 -17.24
N PRO A 155 2.01 -9.76 -18.03
CA PRO A 155 3.33 -9.15 -18.16
C PRO A 155 3.86 -8.63 -16.83
N LEU A 156 5.15 -8.85 -16.59
CA LEU A 156 5.86 -8.46 -15.37
C LEU A 156 7.19 -7.82 -15.75
N ALA A 157 7.64 -6.84 -14.97
CA ALA A 157 9.00 -6.32 -15.08
C ALA A 157 10.03 -7.46 -14.94
N GLY A 158 11.14 -7.43 -15.70
CA GLY A 158 12.25 -8.34 -15.47
C GLY A 158 12.74 -8.21 -14.03
N GLY A 159 13.18 -9.32 -13.42
CA GLY A 159 13.62 -9.26 -12.02
C GLY A 159 13.54 -10.56 -11.25
N ALA A 160 14.18 -10.55 -10.08
CA ALA A 160 14.30 -11.67 -9.18
C ALA A 160 14.51 -11.23 -7.73
N VAL A 161 14.43 -12.18 -6.81
CA VAL A 161 14.64 -11.98 -5.37
C VAL A 161 16.05 -12.41 -4.99
N ALA A 162 16.71 -11.65 -4.12
CA ALA A 162 18.00 -12.03 -3.54
C ALA A 162 18.00 -11.98 -2.01
N PHE A 163 18.68 -12.96 -1.41
CA PHE A 163 19.02 -12.97 0.02
C PHE A 163 20.42 -12.41 0.28
N ARG A 164 21.41 -12.79 -0.54
CA ARG A 164 22.83 -12.41 -0.39
C ARG A 164 23.20 -11.35 -1.43
N GLU A 165 24.14 -10.47 -1.06
CA GLU A 165 24.65 -9.41 -1.94
C GLU A 165 25.20 -9.97 -3.25
N ARG A 166 26.00 -11.05 -3.21
CA ARG A 166 26.52 -11.70 -4.42
C ARG A 166 25.43 -12.02 -5.45
N ARG A 167 24.34 -12.64 -5.01
CA ARG A 167 23.21 -12.96 -5.89
C ARG A 167 22.47 -11.70 -6.35
N ALA A 168 22.40 -10.68 -5.50
CA ALA A 168 21.80 -9.40 -5.85
C ALA A 168 22.55 -8.70 -6.98
N VAL A 169 23.89 -8.70 -6.92
CA VAL A 169 24.77 -8.12 -7.96
C VAL A 169 24.65 -8.91 -9.27
N GLU A 170 24.63 -10.25 -9.23
CA GLU A 170 24.36 -11.07 -10.42
C GLU A 170 23.03 -10.69 -11.09
N ILE A 171 21.96 -10.54 -10.30
CA ILE A 171 20.65 -10.13 -10.80
C ILE A 171 20.73 -8.71 -11.38
N PHE A 172 21.38 -7.79 -10.68
CA PHE A 172 21.57 -6.42 -11.15
C PHE A 172 22.20 -6.43 -12.55
N HIS A 173 23.33 -7.09 -12.76
CA HIS A 173 23.98 -7.08 -14.08
C HIS A 173 23.16 -7.75 -15.20
N SER A 174 22.22 -8.65 -14.87
CA SER A 174 21.36 -9.30 -15.86
C SER A 174 20.14 -8.48 -16.33
N LEU A 175 19.84 -7.36 -15.68
CA LEU A 175 18.62 -6.57 -15.94
C LEU A 175 18.93 -5.30 -16.72
N GLN A 176 17.93 -4.84 -17.49
CA GLN A 176 17.97 -3.51 -18.10
C GLN A 176 17.99 -2.42 -17.02
N LYS A 177 18.67 -1.30 -17.33
CA LYS A 177 18.78 -0.15 -16.43
C LYS A 177 17.79 0.95 -16.82
N PRO A 178 17.27 1.72 -15.84
CA PRO A 178 17.53 1.60 -14.41
C PRO A 178 16.80 0.41 -13.75
N VAL A 179 17.22 0.03 -12.54
CA VAL A 179 16.52 -0.96 -11.70
C VAL A 179 15.90 -0.32 -10.46
N ILE A 180 14.95 -1.04 -9.88
CA ILE A 180 14.30 -0.74 -8.60
C ILE A 180 14.66 -1.84 -7.61
N VAL A 181 14.91 -1.45 -6.36
CA VAL A 181 15.07 -2.38 -5.24
C VAL A 181 14.05 -2.07 -4.16
N LYS A 182 13.34 -3.10 -3.68
CA LYS A 182 12.37 -2.98 -2.59
C LYS A 182 12.40 -4.16 -1.63
N PRO A 183 11.99 -3.99 -0.36
CA PRO A 183 11.86 -5.11 0.57
C PRO A 183 10.83 -6.12 0.04
N TYR A 184 11.16 -7.41 0.17
CA TYR A 184 10.27 -8.50 -0.23
C TYR A 184 8.89 -8.42 0.43
N SER A 185 8.84 -8.02 1.70
CA SER A 185 7.61 -7.75 2.44
C SER A 185 7.61 -6.30 2.94
N GLY A 186 6.45 -5.65 2.89
CA GLY A 186 6.29 -4.24 3.26
C GLY A 186 5.32 -3.49 2.36
N SER A 187 4.90 -2.32 2.82
CA SER A 187 3.94 -1.43 2.16
C SER A 187 4.40 0.03 2.23
N ARG A 188 3.70 0.90 1.49
CA ARG A 188 3.95 2.36 1.43
C ARG A 188 5.34 2.74 0.92
N SER A 189 5.89 1.95 0.00
CA SER A 189 7.19 2.22 -0.62
C SER A 189 8.37 2.37 0.35
N ARG A 190 8.25 1.88 1.59
CA ARG A 190 9.34 1.97 2.58
C ARG A 190 10.57 1.21 2.09
N HIS A 191 11.73 1.83 2.28
CA HIS A 191 13.03 1.30 1.82
C HIS A 191 13.00 0.84 0.35
N THR A 192 12.16 1.47 -0.48
CA THR A 192 12.11 1.24 -1.92
C THR A 192 12.95 2.33 -2.59
N THR A 193 13.92 1.93 -3.40
CA THR A 193 14.80 2.85 -4.12
C THR A 193 14.68 2.57 -5.61
N VAL A 194 14.54 3.65 -6.38
CA VAL A 194 14.36 3.68 -7.84
C VAL A 194 15.55 4.36 -8.51
N HIS A 195 15.61 4.32 -9.84
CA HIS A 195 16.66 4.91 -10.68
C HIS A 195 18.06 4.41 -10.35
N LEU A 196 18.22 3.09 -10.19
CA LEU A 196 19.51 2.47 -9.88
C LEU A 196 20.18 1.98 -11.17
N ASP A 197 21.13 2.76 -11.62
CA ASP A 197 21.93 2.60 -12.84
C ASP A 197 23.36 2.11 -12.55
N THR A 198 23.88 2.39 -11.35
CA THR A 198 25.22 1.98 -10.90
C THR A 198 25.18 0.90 -9.83
N GLU A 199 26.17 0.00 -9.84
CA GLU A 199 26.26 -1.07 -8.82
C GLU A 199 26.42 -0.50 -7.40
N GLU A 200 27.15 0.60 -7.24
CA GLU A 200 27.38 1.23 -5.95
C GLU A 200 26.08 1.75 -5.32
N SER A 201 25.27 2.48 -6.09
CA SER A 201 23.96 2.96 -5.65
C SER A 201 23.01 1.78 -5.38
N PHE A 202 23.05 0.76 -6.24
CA PHE A 202 22.27 -0.46 -6.09
C PHE A 202 22.59 -1.22 -4.79
N LEU A 203 23.87 -1.39 -4.44
CA LEU A 203 24.27 -2.08 -3.22
C LEU A 203 23.80 -1.34 -1.96
N ARG A 204 23.86 0.00 -1.96
CA ARG A 204 23.28 0.81 -0.87
C ARG A 204 21.78 0.58 -0.75
N ALA A 205 21.06 0.62 -1.88
CA ALA A 205 19.62 0.36 -1.91
C ALA A 205 19.26 -1.06 -1.44
N PHE A 206 20.03 -2.07 -1.87
CA PHE A 206 19.87 -3.45 -1.43
C PHE A 206 20.03 -3.59 0.09
N ARG A 207 21.07 -2.98 0.67
CA ARG A 207 21.26 -2.96 2.12
C ARG A 207 20.13 -2.25 2.85
N SER A 208 19.63 -1.13 2.31
CA SER A 208 18.46 -0.43 2.87
C SER A 208 17.22 -1.32 2.85
N ALA A 209 16.89 -1.97 1.72
CA ALA A 209 15.75 -2.88 1.63
C ALA A 209 15.85 -4.06 2.62
N LYS A 210 17.08 -4.55 2.86
CA LYS A 210 17.38 -5.63 3.79
C LYS A 210 17.15 -5.28 5.27
N VAL A 211 17.01 -3.99 5.60
CA VAL A 211 16.65 -3.53 6.95
C VAL A 211 15.26 -4.01 7.34
N LEU A 212 14.30 -3.97 6.42
CA LEU A 212 12.92 -4.39 6.68
C LEU A 212 12.68 -5.87 6.41
N SER A 213 13.48 -6.50 5.55
CA SER A 213 13.17 -7.85 5.07
C SER A 213 14.43 -8.68 4.81
N PRO A 214 14.44 -9.99 5.14
CA PRO A 214 15.55 -10.88 4.80
C PRO A 214 15.75 -11.03 3.29
N LEU A 215 14.76 -10.72 2.48
CA LEU A 215 14.83 -10.79 1.03
C LEU A 215 14.57 -9.40 0.44
N ALA A 216 15.26 -9.07 -0.63
CA ALA A 216 14.97 -7.89 -1.46
C ALA A 216 14.54 -8.34 -2.85
N LEU A 217 13.53 -7.66 -3.41
CA LEU A 217 13.07 -7.82 -4.76
C LEU A 217 13.75 -6.76 -5.63
N ILE A 218 14.39 -7.22 -6.70
CA ILE A 218 15.16 -6.41 -7.65
C ILE A 218 14.45 -6.55 -9.00
N GLU A 219 14.00 -5.44 -9.56
CA GLU A 219 13.21 -5.41 -10.79
C GLU A 219 13.71 -4.32 -11.73
N GLU A 220 13.50 -4.49 -13.03
CA GLU A 220 13.63 -3.42 -14.01
C GLU A 220 12.67 -2.29 -13.65
N GLU A 221 13.14 -1.07 -13.80
CA GLU A 221 12.29 0.10 -13.71
C GLU A 221 11.46 0.23 -14.98
N LEU A 222 10.14 0.28 -14.81
CA LEU A 222 9.21 0.48 -15.92
C LEU A 222 8.84 1.95 -16.01
N GLU A 223 8.96 2.50 -17.21
CA GLU A 223 8.51 3.86 -17.52
C GLU A 223 7.08 3.85 -18.08
N GLY A 224 6.27 4.79 -17.61
CA GLY A 224 4.91 4.98 -18.09
C GLY A 224 3.94 5.45 -17.02
N PHE A 225 2.66 5.50 -17.39
CA PHE A 225 1.61 5.95 -16.49
C PHE A 225 1.15 4.83 -15.56
N VAL A 226 1.15 5.11 -14.26
CA VAL A 226 0.62 4.21 -13.25
C VAL A 226 -0.90 4.34 -13.23
N HIS A 227 -1.59 3.23 -13.51
CA HIS A 227 -3.04 3.15 -13.45
C HIS A 227 -3.47 2.27 -12.28
N ARG A 228 -4.51 2.72 -11.56
CA ARG A 228 -5.16 1.95 -10.51
C ARG A 228 -6.55 1.54 -10.99
N GLY A 229 -6.67 0.27 -11.38
CA GLY A 229 -7.96 -0.36 -11.66
C GLY A 229 -8.67 -0.77 -10.37
N THR A 230 -9.98 -0.55 -10.31
CA THR A 230 -10.86 -1.06 -9.25
C THR A 230 -11.82 -2.08 -9.85
N LEU A 231 -11.73 -3.32 -9.37
CA LEU A 231 -12.61 -4.40 -9.79
C LEU A 231 -13.62 -4.71 -8.67
N ILE A 232 -14.89 -4.85 -9.02
CA ILE A 232 -15.97 -5.24 -8.10
C ILE A 232 -16.82 -6.30 -8.79
N GLY A 233 -16.94 -7.47 -8.17
CA GLY A 233 -17.71 -8.60 -8.74
C GLY A 233 -17.24 -8.95 -10.16
N GLU A 234 -15.92 -9.11 -10.32
CA GLU A 234 -15.26 -9.46 -11.60
C GLU A 234 -15.35 -8.40 -12.70
N LYS A 235 -15.95 -7.23 -12.43
CA LYS A 235 -16.06 -6.12 -13.40
C LYS A 235 -15.09 -5.00 -13.06
N LEU A 236 -14.42 -4.47 -14.08
CA LEU A 236 -13.63 -3.24 -13.97
C LEU A 236 -14.57 -2.04 -13.89
N ILE A 237 -14.66 -1.41 -12.73
CA ILE A 237 -15.60 -0.31 -12.46
C ILE A 237 -14.98 1.05 -12.72
N ALA A 238 -13.70 1.21 -12.38
CA ALA A 238 -12.99 2.48 -12.54
C ALA A 238 -11.51 2.23 -12.77
N VAL A 239 -10.89 3.13 -13.52
CA VAL A 239 -9.43 3.23 -13.67
C VAL A 239 -9.03 4.66 -13.37
N MET A 240 -8.12 4.84 -12.43
CA MET A 240 -7.54 6.14 -12.12
C MET A 240 -6.07 6.16 -12.53
N ARG A 241 -5.66 7.16 -13.30
CA ARG A 241 -4.24 7.45 -13.52
C ARG A 241 -3.69 8.17 -12.30
N ARG A 242 -2.58 7.67 -11.76
CA ARG A 242 -1.82 8.31 -10.70
C ARG A 242 -0.62 9.00 -11.31
N GLU A 243 -0.51 10.29 -11.04
CA GLU A 243 0.63 11.09 -11.47
C GLU A 243 1.51 11.44 -10.27
N PRO A 244 2.84 11.41 -10.43
CA PRO A 244 3.71 12.04 -9.44
C PRO A 244 3.43 13.55 -9.40
N PRO A 245 3.73 14.21 -8.26
CA PRO A 245 3.77 15.67 -8.19
C PRO A 245 4.65 16.19 -9.33
N HIS A 246 4.17 17.21 -10.05
CA HIS A 246 4.91 17.82 -11.14
C HIS A 246 4.48 19.28 -11.30
N ILE A 247 5.32 20.05 -11.98
CA ILE A 247 5.05 21.38 -12.49
C ILE A 247 5.13 21.38 -14.02
N ILE A 248 4.54 22.40 -14.64
CA ILE A 248 4.66 22.65 -16.07
C ILE A 248 5.40 23.98 -16.23
N GLY A 249 6.56 23.94 -16.88
CA GLY A 249 7.32 25.13 -17.21
C GLY A 249 6.51 26.08 -18.08
N ASP A 250 6.61 27.37 -17.80
CA ASP A 250 6.05 28.44 -18.63
C ASP A 250 7.14 29.22 -19.38
N GLY A 251 8.42 28.91 -19.14
CA GLY A 251 9.57 29.60 -19.70
C GLY A 251 9.91 30.94 -19.02
N ILE A 252 9.25 31.27 -17.90
CA ILE A 252 9.40 32.56 -17.20
C ILE A 252 9.77 32.31 -15.73
N HIS A 253 9.02 31.47 -15.02
CA HIS A 253 9.17 31.25 -13.59
C HIS A 253 10.15 30.11 -13.29
N THR A 254 10.84 30.24 -12.16
CA THR A 254 11.72 29.20 -11.63
C THR A 254 10.92 28.00 -11.12
N VAL A 255 11.57 26.84 -10.99
CA VAL A 255 10.98 25.65 -10.36
C VAL A 255 10.37 25.98 -8.99
N ARG A 256 11.08 26.75 -8.16
CA ARG A 256 10.59 27.15 -6.83
C ARG A 256 9.30 27.97 -6.90
N GLU A 257 9.22 28.91 -7.83
CA GLU A 257 8.04 29.76 -8.02
C GLU A 257 6.86 28.96 -8.57
N LEU A 258 7.10 28.09 -9.56
CA LEU A 258 6.08 27.20 -10.12
C LEU A 258 5.51 26.25 -9.07
N VAL A 259 6.36 25.70 -8.18
CA VAL A 259 5.89 24.86 -7.06
C VAL A 259 5.08 25.68 -6.05
N ALA A 260 5.51 26.91 -5.75
CA ALA A 260 4.77 27.78 -4.86
C ALA A 260 3.38 28.13 -5.42
N GLU A 261 3.28 28.38 -6.73
CA GLU A 261 2.01 28.64 -7.42
C GLU A 261 1.12 27.39 -7.43
N GLU A 262 1.66 26.24 -7.82
CA GLU A 262 0.95 24.97 -7.84
C GLU A 262 0.37 24.62 -6.45
N ASN A 263 1.12 24.92 -5.38
CA ASN A 263 0.68 24.72 -4.00
C ASN A 263 -0.40 25.70 -3.53
N LYS A 264 -0.75 26.75 -4.27
CA LYS A 264 -1.90 27.62 -3.94
C LYS A 264 -3.24 26.96 -4.25
N LEU A 265 -3.27 25.91 -5.07
CA LEU A 265 -4.49 25.18 -5.40
C LEU A 265 -5.09 24.54 -4.14
N GLU A 266 -6.33 24.91 -3.80
CA GLU A 266 -7.03 24.41 -2.59
C GLU A 266 -7.07 22.87 -2.53
N GLY A 267 -7.18 22.21 -3.69
CA GLY A 267 -7.21 20.74 -3.78
C GLY A 267 -5.97 20.05 -3.21
N ARG A 268 -4.83 20.74 -3.07
CA ARG A 268 -3.57 20.22 -2.50
C ARG A 268 -3.47 20.35 -0.98
N HIS A 269 -4.41 21.01 -0.32
CA HIS A 269 -4.46 21.12 1.15
C HIS A 269 -5.49 20.16 1.77
N GLY A 270 -6.00 19.22 0.98
CA GLY A 270 -7.00 18.23 1.40
C GLY A 270 -6.42 16.86 1.75
N ASN A 271 -7.33 15.89 1.91
CA ASN A 271 -6.96 14.49 2.15
C ASN A 271 -6.53 13.73 0.89
N THR A 272 -6.77 14.30 -0.30
CA THR A 272 -6.57 13.62 -1.59
C THR A 272 -5.24 13.97 -2.24
N PHE A 273 -4.94 15.26 -2.38
CA PHE A 273 -3.64 15.74 -2.82
C PHE A 273 -2.98 16.50 -1.68
N HIS A 274 -1.65 16.38 -1.62
CA HIS A 274 -0.82 17.08 -0.64
C HIS A 274 0.02 18.15 -1.36
N PRO A 275 0.51 19.16 -0.61
CA PRO A 275 1.42 20.14 -1.18
C PRO A 275 2.69 19.45 -1.67
N ILE A 276 3.25 19.96 -2.76
CA ILE A 276 4.56 19.56 -3.27
C ILE A 276 5.61 20.11 -2.30
N VAL A 277 6.37 19.22 -1.69
CA VAL A 277 7.43 19.57 -0.74
C VAL A 277 8.77 19.54 -1.44
N LEU A 278 9.51 20.64 -1.37
CA LEU A 278 10.86 20.78 -1.93
C LEU A 278 11.91 20.29 -0.92
N GLU A 279 11.93 18.98 -0.70
CA GLU A 279 12.93 18.30 0.14
C GLU A 279 14.00 17.59 -0.72
N GLN A 280 14.97 16.95 -0.07
CA GLN A 280 16.11 16.31 -0.72
C GLN A 280 15.72 15.36 -1.86
N GLU A 281 14.63 14.60 -1.71
CA GLU A 281 14.09 13.71 -2.73
C GLU A 281 13.65 14.46 -3.99
N ALA A 282 12.99 15.61 -3.82
CA ALA A 282 12.59 16.47 -4.94
C ALA A 282 13.82 17.09 -5.62
N GLU A 283 14.82 17.53 -4.84
CA GLU A 283 16.07 18.06 -5.41
C GLU A 283 16.85 17.00 -6.18
N MET A 284 16.96 15.77 -5.66
CA MET A 284 17.59 14.66 -6.37
C MET A 284 16.89 14.37 -7.70
N GLU A 285 15.57 14.43 -7.73
CA GLU A 285 14.79 14.22 -8.95
C GLU A 285 14.99 15.35 -9.96
N LEU A 286 15.03 16.61 -9.51
CA LEU A 286 15.34 17.74 -10.38
C LEU A 286 16.74 17.63 -10.99
N VAL A 287 17.75 17.23 -10.20
CA VAL A 287 19.12 17.04 -10.69
C VAL A 287 19.16 15.98 -11.80
N ARG A 288 18.39 14.90 -11.70
CA ARG A 288 18.27 13.90 -12.78
C ARG A 288 17.70 14.49 -14.06
N GLN A 289 16.75 15.40 -13.93
CA GLN A 289 16.19 16.16 -15.05
C GLN A 289 17.12 17.30 -15.53
N LYS A 290 18.33 17.42 -14.97
CA LYS A 290 19.30 18.50 -15.24
C LYS A 290 18.75 19.89 -14.87
N LEU A 291 17.93 19.94 -13.83
CA LEU A 291 17.35 21.13 -13.25
C LEU A 291 17.79 21.30 -11.80
N HIS A 292 17.61 22.51 -11.28
CA HIS A 292 17.70 22.84 -9.87
C HIS A 292 16.55 23.80 -9.51
N LEU A 293 16.37 24.13 -8.23
CA LEU A 293 15.24 24.94 -7.76
C LEU A 293 15.15 26.34 -8.40
N GLY A 294 16.27 26.87 -8.89
CA GLY A 294 16.34 28.16 -9.58
C GLY A 294 16.34 28.06 -11.10
N SER A 295 16.24 26.86 -11.67
CA SER A 295 16.10 26.69 -13.12
C SER A 295 14.73 27.19 -13.57
N VAL A 296 14.66 27.76 -14.78
CA VAL A 296 13.41 28.13 -15.46
C VAL A 296 13.12 27.05 -16.51
N PRO A 297 12.17 26.12 -16.25
CA PRO A 297 11.86 25.06 -17.20
C PRO A 297 11.23 25.64 -18.47
N LYS A 298 11.51 25.05 -19.63
CA LYS A 298 10.97 25.54 -20.91
C LYS A 298 9.45 25.47 -20.91
N LYS A 299 8.80 26.34 -21.69
CA LYS A 299 7.34 26.32 -21.86
C LYS A 299 6.86 24.92 -22.28
N GLY A 300 5.96 24.33 -21.49
CA GLY A 300 5.41 22.98 -21.71
C GLY A 300 6.30 21.84 -21.21
N GLN A 301 7.50 22.11 -20.69
CA GLN A 301 8.34 21.09 -20.07
C GLN A 301 7.74 20.66 -18.74
N ARG A 302 7.51 19.35 -18.58
CA ARG A 302 7.06 18.76 -17.33
C ARG A 302 8.26 18.43 -16.45
N SER A 303 8.20 18.79 -15.16
CA SER A 303 9.24 18.50 -14.18
C SER A 303 8.72 18.06 -12.83
#